data_AF-A0A1V6F1Q2-F1
#
_entry.id   AF-A0A1V6F1Q2-F1
#
_cell.length_a   1.000
_cell.length_b   1.000
_cell.length_c   1.000
_cell.angle_alpha   90.00
_cell.angle_beta   90.00
_cell.angle_gamma   90.00
#
_symmetry.space_group_name_H-M   'P 1'
#
loop_
_entity.id
_entity.type
_entity.pdbx_description
1 polymer ?
#
loop_
_entity_poly.entity_id
_entity_poly.type
_entity_poly.pdbx_seq_one_letter_code
_entity_poly.pdbx_strand_id
1 'polypeptide(L)' 'MVAGQDVFSAQDPDQPCGLVAQGAASPRGGYDAIVSVQISAAASGDLHLGSAQGPALSLAQLPYPLLDDI' A
#
# COMPACT_ATOMS: atom_id res chain seq x y z
N MET A 1 9.43 -6.48 -4.62
CA MET A 1 8.14 -5.80 -4.84
C MET A 1 7.98 -5.57 -6.33
N VAL A 2 6.89 -6.05 -6.94
CA VAL A 2 6.63 -6.02 -8.38
C VAL A 2 5.17 -5.63 -8.65
N ALA A 3 4.88 -5.17 -9.86
CA ALA A 3 3.53 -4.82 -10.27
C ALA A 3 2.59 -6.05 -10.23
N GLY A 4 1.33 -5.83 -9.88
CA GLY A 4 0.30 -6.85 -9.77
C GLY A 4 0.31 -7.65 -8.47
N GLN A 5 1.21 -7.35 -7.52
CA GLN A 5 1.12 -7.96 -6.19
C GLN A 5 -0.03 -7.36 -5.38
N ASP A 6 -0.76 -8.22 -4.68
CA ASP A 6 -1.87 -7.79 -3.82
C ASP A 6 -1.38 -7.07 -2.56
N VAL A 7 -2.21 -6.15 -2.09
CA VAL A 7 -2.02 -5.40 -0.85
C VAL A 7 -3.20 -5.67 0.08
N PHE A 8 -2.91 -5.95 1.35
CA PHE A 8 -3.88 -6.30 2.37
C PHE A 8 -3.88 -5.27 3.49
N SER A 9 -5.04 -5.09 4.11
CA SER A 9 -5.16 -4.32 5.35
C SER A 9 -5.16 -5.29 6.54
N ALA A 10 -4.55 -4.90 7.65
CA ALA A 10 -4.64 -5.71 8.88
C ALA A 10 -6.09 -5.82 9.41
N GLN A 11 -6.96 -4.87 9.05
CA GLN A 11 -8.37 -4.84 9.45
C GLN A 11 -9.26 -5.81 8.67
N ASP A 12 -8.83 -6.22 7.48
CA ASP A 12 -9.53 -7.20 6.64
C ASP A 12 -8.51 -8.15 6.00
N PRO A 13 -8.09 -9.18 6.75
CA PRO A 13 -6.95 -10.01 6.37
C PRO A 13 -7.24 -10.99 5.23
N ASP A 14 -8.52 -11.31 4.99
CA ASP A 14 -8.94 -12.31 4.02
C ASP A 14 -9.18 -11.71 2.63
N GLN A 15 -9.38 -10.39 2.53
CA GLN A 15 -9.66 -9.70 1.26
C GLN A 15 -8.55 -8.70 0.90
N PRO A 16 -7.99 -8.76 -0.33
CA PRO A 16 -7.07 -7.73 -0.78
C PRO A 16 -7.78 -6.38 -0.90
N CYS A 17 -7.15 -5.34 -0.37
CA CYS A 17 -7.64 -3.96 -0.38
C CYS A 17 -7.02 -3.11 -1.51
N GLY A 18 -6.11 -3.69 -2.29
CA GLY A 18 -5.47 -3.03 -3.43
C GLY A 18 -4.36 -3.85 -4.07
N LEU A 19 -3.58 -3.21 -4.94
CA LEU A 19 -2.49 -3.82 -5.69
C LEU A 19 -1.31 -2.87 -5.92
N VAL A 20 -0.13 -3.44 -6.14
CA VAL A 20 1.06 -2.69 -6.57
C VAL A 20 0.94 -2.34 -8.05
N ALA A 21 0.84 -1.05 -8.37
CA ALA A 21 0.83 -0.56 -9.74
C ALA A 21 2.23 -0.61 -10.36
N GLN A 22 3.26 -0.24 -9.58
CA GLN A 22 4.65 -0.32 -9.98
C GLN A 22 5.54 -0.42 -8.75
N GLY A 23 6.63 -1.20 -8.82
CA GLY A 23 7.64 -1.29 -7.75
C GLY A 23 9.05 -1.22 -8.33
N ALA A 24 9.97 -0.64 -7.57
CA ALA A 24 11.40 -0.56 -7.92
C ALA A 24 12.25 -0.69 -6.65
N ALA A 25 13.46 -1.21 -6.79
CA ALA A 25 14.42 -1.22 -5.67
C ALA A 25 14.87 0.22 -5.39
N SER A 26 14.86 0.62 -4.12
CA SER A 26 15.31 1.97 -3.74
C SER A 26 16.84 2.03 -3.75
N PRO A 27 17.47 3.10 -4.28
CA PRO A 27 18.92 3.28 -4.23
C PRO A 27 19.50 3.29 -2.81
N ARG A 28 18.66 3.58 -1.81
CA ARG A 28 19.02 3.62 -0.38
C ARG A 28 18.80 2.28 0.34
N GLY A 29 18.42 1.23 -0.40
CA GLY A 29 18.02 -0.07 0.13
C GLY A 29 16.51 -0.15 0.35
N GLY A 30 15.96 -1.36 0.22
CA GLY A 30 14.50 -1.59 0.25
C GLY A 30 13.85 -1.40 -1.12
N TYR A 31 12.55 -1.12 -1.12
CA TYR A 31 11.74 -0.93 -2.33
C TYR A 31 10.85 0.29 -2.18
N ASP A 32 10.71 1.03 -3.27
CA ASP A 32 9.70 2.08 -3.44
C ASP A 32 8.63 1.55 -4.40
N ALA A 33 7.36 1.85 -4.12
CA ALA A 33 6.26 1.47 -5.00
C ALA A 33 5.13 2.49 -5.03
N ILE A 34 4.41 2.43 -6.14
CA ILE A 34 3.10 3.05 -6.32
C ILE A 34 2.08 1.93 -6.16
N VAL A 35 1.13 2.12 -5.26
CA VAL A 35 0.03 1.18 -4.99
C VAL A 35 -1.31 1.86 -5.25
N SER A 36 -2.26 1.08 -5.75
CA SER A 36 -3.67 1.47 -5.85
C SER A 36 -4.43 0.72 -4.77
N VAL A 37 -4.93 1.44 -3.76
CA VAL A 37 -5.60 0.87 -2.59
C VAL A 37 -6.87 1.62 -2.27
N GLN A 38 -7.77 0.99 -1.52
CA GLN A 38 -8.96 1.65 -0.97
C GLN A 38 -8.56 2.80 -0.02
N ILE A 39 -9.27 3.92 -0.09
CA ILE A 39 -8.99 5.11 0.74
C ILE A 39 -9.13 4.78 2.23
N SER A 40 -10.12 3.99 2.62
CA SER A 40 -10.32 3.53 4.00
C SER A 40 -9.12 2.73 4.53
N ALA A 41 -8.53 1.87 3.71
CA ALA A 41 -7.35 1.08 4.06
C ALA A 41 -6.07 1.95 4.10
N ALA A 42 -5.96 2.95 3.22
CA ALA A 42 -4.88 3.92 3.30
C ALA A 42 -4.98 4.79 4.57
N ALA A 43 -6.20 5.17 4.96
CA ALA A 43 -6.46 5.98 6.16
C ALA A 43 -6.19 5.21 7.47
N SER A 44 -6.35 3.88 7.50
CA SER A 44 -5.98 3.08 8.68
C SER A 44 -4.47 2.95 8.87
N GLY A 45 -3.68 3.07 7.79
CA GLY A 45 -2.22 3.07 7.83
C GLY A 45 -1.56 1.68 7.98
N ASP A 46 -2.34 0.62 8.19
CA ASP A 46 -1.83 -0.76 8.37
C ASP A 46 -1.96 -1.57 7.08
N LEU A 47 -1.11 -1.27 6.10
CA LEU A 47 -1.06 -1.96 4.81
C LEU A 47 0.11 -2.95 4.75
N HIS A 48 -0.12 -4.12 4.15
CA HIS A 48 0.84 -5.21 4.05
C HIS A 48 0.87 -5.80 2.63
N LEU A 49 2.04 -6.24 2.18
CA LEU A 49 2.23 -6.82 0.85
C LEU A 49 1.98 -8.33 0.83
N GLY A 50 1.12 -8.80 -0.08
CA GLY A 50 0.88 -10.23 -0.38
C GLY A 50 0.02 -10.98 0.64
N SER A 51 -0.01 -10.54 1.90
CA SER A 51 -0.96 -10.98 2.94
C SER A 51 -0.99 -9.96 4.07
N ALA A 52 -2.00 -10.02 4.95
CA ALA A 52 -2.10 -9.11 6.11
C ALA A 52 -1.00 -9.30 7.17
N GLN A 53 -0.23 -10.39 7.11
CA GLN A 53 0.95 -10.61 7.96
C GLN A 53 2.25 -10.48 7.16
N GLY A 54 2.16 -10.04 5.90
CA GLY A 54 3.29 -9.81 5.04
C GLY A 54 4.09 -8.56 5.43
N PRO A 55 5.12 -8.22 4.64
CA PRO A 55 5.91 -7.02 4.85
C PRO A 55 5.01 -5.78 4.92
N ALA A 56 5.16 -4.99 5.99
CA ALA A 56 4.42 -3.75 6.18
C ALA A 56 4.83 -2.71 5.13
N LEU A 57 3.85 -1.98 4.62
CA LEU A 57 4.01 -0.87 3.69
C LEU A 57 3.91 0.44 4.46
N SER A 58 4.87 1.34 4.26
CA SER A 58 4.81 2.68 4.82
C SER A 58 4.36 3.66 3.73
N LEU A 59 3.19 4.27 3.93
CA LEU A 59 2.71 5.31 3.03
C LEU A 59 3.57 6.57 3.17
N ALA A 60 4.12 7.03 2.06
CA ALA A 60 4.79 8.31 2.00
C ALA A 60 3.76 9.45 2.04
N GLN A 61 4.20 10.64 2.47
CA GLN A 61 3.35 11.82 2.43
C GLN A 61 2.90 12.11 0.99
N LEU A 62 1.59 12.32 0.81
CA LEU A 62 1.05 12.70 -0.48
C LEU A 62 1.47 14.15 -0.78
N PRO A 63 1.93 14.48 -1.99
CA PRO A 63 2.32 15.85 -2.36
C PRO A 63 1.14 16.83 -2.25
N TYR A 64 -0.08 16.30 -2.42
CA TYR A 64 -1.33 17.02 -2.22
C TYR A 64 -2.21 16.13 -1.32
N PRO A 65 -2.68 16.63 -0.17
CA PRO A 65 -3.57 15.87 0.68
C PRO A 65 -4.85 15.54 -0.08
N LEU A 66 -5.37 14.33 0.15
CA LEU A 66 -6.69 13.98 -0.36
C LEU A 66 -7.73 14.89 0.33
N LEU A 67 -8.68 15.42 -0.43
CA LEU A 67 -9.82 16.14 0.15
C LEU A 67 -10.78 15.11 0.74
N ASP A 68 -11.26 15.33 1.96
CA ASP A 68 -12.16 14.40 2.66
C ASP A 68 -13.57 14.29 2.02
N ASP A 69 -13.93 15.22 1.13
CA ASP A 69 -15.30 15.42 0.61
C ASP A 69 -15.45 15.28 -0.93
N ILE A 70 -14.74 14.35 -1.59
CA ILE A 70 -14.95 14.03 -3.03
C ILE A 70 -15.58 12.67 -3.29
#